data_AF-A0A7S0FVB1-F1
#
_entry.id   AF-A0A7S0FVB1-F1
#
_cell.length_a   1.000
_cell.length_b   1.000
_cell.length_c   1.000
_cell.angle_alpha   90.00
_cell.angle_beta   90.00
_cell.angle_gamma   90.00
#
_symmetry.space_group_name_H-M   'P 1'
#
loop_
_entity.id
_entity.type
_entity.pdbx_description
1 polymer ?
#
loop_
_entity_poly.entity_id
_entity_poly.type
_entity_poly.pdbx_seq_one_letter_code
_entity_poly.pdbx_strand_id
1 'polypeptide(L)'
;PFWLKTSRLNPPVAVMTAMSANAKTKSTLLKKPIAKDMALKKSAPASSMAAATLGEAPLVLPGAHDSLRKVLEPICRGLGVGGYAAQWAVLKGVADELLNRWDLLISGQPHTLVEMEAYVHSKEHADPYTHSDEGQSTCGVWYFHKKGESYKSGSVKGLDLACGAAEGSVRAGLLIRAVSALGPEASPHCGDLTEGPSLVVDRILRLNGQPSIAALVAGRP
;
A
#
# COMPACT_ATOMS: atom_id res chain seq x y z
N PRO A 1 -17.19 -6.26 -6.03
CA PRO A 1 -15.93 -6.47 -5.27
C PRO A 1 -14.94 -5.31 -5.51
N PHE A 2 -15.11 -4.20 -4.77
CA PHE A 2 -14.32 -2.97 -4.96
C PHE A 2 -13.88 -2.47 -3.59
N TRP A 3 -12.73 -2.96 -3.13
CA TRP A 3 -11.97 -2.31 -2.06
C TRP A 3 -10.67 -1.87 -2.72
N LEU A 4 -10.25 -0.62 -2.47
CA LEU A 4 -9.35 0.18 -3.30
C LEU A 4 -10.04 0.75 -4.55
N LYS A 5 -10.94 1.72 -4.34
CA LYS A 5 -11.27 2.69 -5.38
C LYS A 5 -10.13 3.71 -5.44
N THR A 6 -9.80 4.17 -6.63
CA THR A 6 -8.87 5.27 -6.79
C THR A 6 -9.64 6.50 -7.26
N SER A 7 -9.49 7.60 -6.54
CA SER A 7 -10.04 8.91 -6.90
C SER A 7 -8.88 9.88 -6.98
N ARG A 8 -8.99 10.92 -7.80
CA ARG A 8 -8.05 12.03 -7.79
C ARG A 8 -8.70 13.16 -7.00
N LEU A 9 -8.11 13.57 -5.88
CA LEU A 9 -8.56 14.78 -5.17
C LEU A 9 -7.71 16.03 -5.49
N ASN A 10 -6.56 15.95 -6.18
CA ASN A 10 -5.82 17.16 -6.62
C ASN A 10 -4.91 16.92 -7.85
N PRO A 11 -4.72 17.94 -8.73
CA PRO A 11 -3.71 17.91 -9.78
C PRO A 11 -2.28 18.10 -9.20
N PRO A 12 -1.23 17.68 -9.93
CA PRO A 12 0.15 17.80 -9.45
C PRO A 12 0.54 19.27 -9.28
N VAL A 13 1.02 19.62 -8.08
CA VAL A 13 1.74 20.88 -7.84
C VAL A 13 3.10 20.75 -8.51
N ALA A 14 3.35 21.59 -9.52
CA ALA A 14 4.67 21.72 -10.12
C ALA A 14 5.65 22.23 -9.05
N VAL A 15 6.54 21.37 -8.58
CA VAL A 15 7.65 21.82 -7.73
C VAL A 15 8.79 22.26 -8.64
N MET A 16 8.93 23.59 -8.76
CA MET A 16 10.08 24.25 -9.36
C MET A 16 11.38 23.79 -8.70
N THR A 17 12.37 23.57 -9.54
CA THR A 17 13.77 23.35 -9.20
C THR A 17 14.32 24.48 -8.32
N ALA A 18 14.98 24.13 -7.22
CA ALA A 18 15.96 24.99 -6.58
C ALA A 18 17.16 24.15 -6.13
N MET A 19 18.24 24.23 -6.91
CA MET A 19 19.57 23.90 -6.44
C MET A 19 20.02 24.96 -5.43
N SER A 20 20.51 24.58 -4.26
CA SER A 20 21.64 25.28 -3.63
C SER A 20 22.27 24.49 -2.48
N ALA A 21 23.56 24.78 -2.28
CA ALA A 21 24.58 24.03 -1.58
C ALA A 21 24.43 23.97 -0.05
N ASN A 22 24.91 22.86 0.51
CA ASN A 22 24.99 22.60 1.94
C ASN A 22 26.27 23.22 2.53
N ALA A 23 26.12 24.15 3.48
CA ALA A 23 27.20 24.66 4.32
C ALA A 23 27.11 24.04 5.72
N LYS A 24 28.17 23.33 6.12
CA LYS A 24 28.38 22.73 7.43
C LYS A 24 28.35 23.78 8.54
N THR A 25 27.67 23.50 9.66
CA THR A 25 28.14 23.96 10.98
C THR A 25 27.77 22.93 12.06
N LYS A 26 28.78 22.47 12.81
CA LYS A 26 28.65 21.66 14.03
C LYS A 26 28.36 22.58 15.22
N SER A 27 27.53 22.14 16.16
CA SER A 27 27.59 22.61 17.54
C SER A 27 27.21 21.49 18.51
N THR A 28 27.92 21.48 19.62
CA THR A 28 28.06 20.43 20.65
C THR A 28 27.43 20.88 21.97
N LEU A 29 27.21 19.90 22.87
CA LEU A 29 26.91 20.01 24.33
C LEU A 29 25.42 20.14 24.67
N LEU A 30 24.83 19.51 25.70
CA LEU A 30 25.31 18.97 26.98
C LEU A 30 24.45 17.77 27.44
N LYS A 31 25.08 16.84 28.18
CA LYS A 31 24.45 15.77 28.98
C LYS A 31 24.02 16.32 30.36
N LYS A 32 22.89 15.84 30.91
CA LYS A 32 22.79 15.19 32.24
C LYS A 32 21.34 14.73 32.56
N PRO A 33 21.16 13.79 33.53
CA PRO A 33 20.09 12.78 33.51
C PRO A 33 18.89 13.11 34.41
N ILE A 34 17.76 12.45 34.19
CA ILE A 34 16.62 12.47 35.12
C ILE A 34 16.26 11.03 35.51
N ALA A 35 15.94 10.90 36.79
CA ALA A 35 15.87 9.69 37.60
C ALA A 35 14.70 8.75 37.26
N LYS A 36 14.88 7.51 37.71
CA LYS A 36 13.84 6.49 37.90
C LYS A 36 12.85 6.97 38.97
N ASP A 37 11.56 6.84 38.70
CA ASP A 37 10.60 6.57 39.76
C ASP A 37 9.48 5.65 39.28
N MET A 38 9.22 4.63 40.11
CA MET A 38 8.18 3.62 39.97
C MET A 38 6.85 4.17 40.51
N ALA A 39 5.78 4.09 39.72
CA ALA A 39 4.43 3.77 40.19
C ALA A 39 3.42 3.83 39.03
N LEU A 40 3.00 2.68 38.50
CA LEU A 40 1.73 2.60 37.76
C LEU A 40 0.69 1.89 38.65
N LYS A 41 -0.24 2.72 39.16
CA LYS A 41 -1.49 2.29 39.78
C LYS A 41 -2.42 1.72 38.68
N LYS A 42 -3.08 0.62 39.00
CA LYS A 42 -4.22 0.06 38.25
C LYS A 42 -5.43 0.97 38.39
N SER A 43 -6.06 1.32 37.26
CA SER A 43 -7.52 1.54 37.18
C SER A 43 -7.99 1.60 35.72
N ALA A 44 -8.84 0.64 35.34
CA ALA A 44 -9.81 0.73 34.24
C ALA A 44 -11.18 1.17 34.86
N PRO A 45 -12.27 1.47 34.09
CA PRO A 45 -12.49 1.17 32.68
C PRO A 45 -13.11 2.28 31.80
N ALA A 46 -13.03 2.01 30.49
CA ALA A 46 -13.96 2.35 29.40
C ALA A 46 -14.59 3.76 29.37
N SER A 47 -14.02 4.64 28.55
CA SER A 47 -14.75 5.77 27.99
C SER A 47 -15.21 5.41 26.57
N SER A 48 -16.52 5.52 26.38
CA SER A 48 -17.28 5.34 25.15
C SER A 48 -16.70 6.19 24.00
N MET A 49 -16.14 5.55 22.98
CA MET A 49 -15.84 6.20 21.70
C MET A 49 -17.16 6.36 20.94
N ALA A 50 -17.59 7.62 20.80
CA ALA A 50 -18.72 8.01 19.99
C ALA A 50 -18.54 7.51 18.55
N ALA A 51 -19.64 7.00 17.97
CA ALA A 51 -19.70 6.59 16.58
C ALA A 51 -19.33 7.77 15.68
N ALA A 52 -18.18 7.68 15.01
CA ALA A 52 -17.83 8.59 13.94
C ALA A 52 -18.89 8.47 12.84
N THR A 53 -19.52 9.59 12.54
CA THR A 53 -20.49 9.75 11.46
C THR A 53 -19.82 9.31 10.16
N LEU A 54 -20.48 8.44 9.39
CA LEU A 54 -20.04 8.04 8.06
C LEU A 54 -19.95 9.32 7.19
N GLY A 55 -18.74 9.85 7.05
CA GLY A 55 -18.47 10.98 6.16
C GLY A 55 -18.89 10.64 4.73
N GLU A 56 -19.35 11.66 4.01
CA GLU A 56 -19.76 11.54 2.61
C GLU A 56 -18.75 10.74 1.78
N ALA A 57 -19.27 9.84 0.94
CA ALA A 57 -18.44 9.03 0.07
C ALA A 57 -17.55 9.95 -0.79
N PRO A 58 -16.24 9.68 -0.92
CA PRO A 58 -15.35 10.48 -1.74
C PRO A 58 -15.88 10.62 -3.16
N LEU A 59 -15.89 11.86 -3.66
CA LEU A 59 -16.42 12.20 -4.98
C LEU A 59 -15.54 11.55 -6.06
N VAL A 60 -15.96 10.39 -6.57
CA VAL A 60 -15.32 9.75 -7.72
C VAL A 60 -15.73 10.53 -8.96
N LEU A 61 -14.78 11.16 -9.64
CA LEU A 61 -15.05 11.88 -10.88
C LEU A 61 -15.69 10.93 -11.92
N PRO A 62 -16.76 11.37 -12.63
CA PRO A 62 -17.32 10.60 -13.73
C PRO A 62 -16.23 10.22 -14.75
N GLY A 63 -16.14 8.94 -15.13
CA GLY A 63 -15.13 8.42 -16.07
C GLY A 63 -13.79 8.00 -15.44
N ALA A 64 -13.55 8.26 -14.15
CA ALA A 64 -12.34 7.80 -13.46
C ALA A 64 -12.17 6.28 -13.48
N HIS A 65 -13.28 5.54 -13.40
CA HIS A 65 -13.27 4.07 -13.47
C HIS A 65 -12.74 3.53 -14.81
N ASP A 66 -13.13 4.14 -15.93
CA ASP A 66 -12.66 3.72 -17.25
C ASP A 66 -11.18 4.07 -17.46
N SER A 67 -10.74 5.20 -16.90
CA SER A 67 -9.32 5.56 -16.89
C SER A 67 -8.48 4.59 -16.06
N LEU A 68 -8.95 4.17 -14.88
CA LEU A 68 -8.21 3.22 -14.05
C LEU A 68 -8.13 1.86 -14.73
N ARG A 69 -9.24 1.39 -15.31
CA ARG A 69 -9.25 0.12 -16.05
C ARG A 69 -8.20 0.11 -17.16
N LYS A 70 -8.04 1.21 -17.91
CA LYS A 70 -6.99 1.34 -18.94
C LYS A 70 -5.58 1.30 -18.35
N VAL A 71 -5.36 1.93 -17.19
CA VAL A 71 -4.06 1.88 -16.49
C VAL A 71 -3.73 0.46 -16.03
N LEU A 72 -4.70 -0.28 -15.50
CA LEU A 72 -4.51 -1.64 -14.99
C LEU A 72 -4.58 -2.71 -16.08
N GLU A 73 -5.16 -2.42 -17.24
CA GLU A 73 -5.35 -3.38 -18.33
C GLU A 73 -4.09 -4.16 -18.70
N PRO A 74 -2.90 -3.54 -18.84
CA PRO A 74 -1.67 -4.27 -19.17
C PRO A 74 -1.34 -5.39 -18.19
N ILE A 75 -1.52 -5.18 -16.88
CA ILE A 75 -1.27 -6.21 -15.88
C ILE A 75 -2.46 -7.16 -15.71
N CYS A 76 -3.69 -6.72 -15.99
CA CYS A 76 -4.90 -7.55 -15.96
C CYS A 76 -4.98 -8.56 -17.13
N ARG A 77 -4.22 -8.36 -18.21
CA ARG A 77 -4.07 -9.36 -19.28
C ARG A 77 -3.04 -10.44 -18.92
N GLY A 78 -2.34 -10.28 -17.80
CA GLY A 78 -1.25 -11.13 -17.37
C GLY A 78 0.05 -10.85 -18.14
N LEU A 79 1.18 -10.95 -17.45
CA LEU A 79 2.51 -10.71 -18.01
C LEU A 79 3.08 -11.88 -18.83
N GLY A 80 2.21 -12.75 -19.37
CA GLY A 80 2.58 -13.93 -20.17
C GLY A 80 3.09 -13.59 -21.58
N VAL A 81 2.99 -12.33 -22.01
CA VAL A 81 3.43 -11.87 -23.33
C VAL A 81 4.80 -11.19 -23.28
N GLY A 82 5.74 -11.68 -24.09
CA GLY A 82 7.08 -11.11 -24.22
C GLY A 82 8.09 -11.59 -23.16
N GLY A 83 9.33 -11.12 -23.30
CA GLY A 83 10.43 -11.43 -22.39
C GLY A 83 10.49 -10.52 -21.16
N TYR A 84 11.47 -10.73 -20.28
CA TYR A 84 11.61 -9.99 -19.01
C TYR A 84 11.59 -8.46 -19.20
N ALA A 85 12.23 -7.95 -20.24
CA ALA A 85 12.25 -6.50 -20.53
C ALA A 85 10.85 -5.92 -20.78
N ALA A 86 9.99 -6.67 -21.47
CA ALA A 86 8.60 -6.26 -21.71
C ALA A 86 7.77 -6.33 -20.43
N GLN A 87 7.96 -7.39 -19.64
CA GLN A 87 7.29 -7.58 -18.34
C GLN A 87 7.63 -6.43 -17.37
N TRP A 88 8.92 -6.09 -17.28
CA TRP A 88 9.40 -4.97 -16.48
C TRP A 88 8.84 -3.62 -16.94
N ALA A 89 8.84 -3.35 -18.26
CA ALA A 89 8.31 -2.10 -18.81
C ALA A 89 6.83 -1.91 -18.45
N VAL A 90 6.03 -2.98 -18.51
CA VAL A 90 4.62 -2.95 -18.10
C VAL A 90 4.47 -2.64 -16.61
N LEU A 91 5.18 -3.38 -15.75
CA LEU A 91 5.10 -3.19 -14.29
C LEU A 91 5.52 -1.77 -13.89
N LYS A 92 6.63 -1.29 -14.44
CA LYS A 92 7.10 0.08 -14.21
C LYS A 92 6.06 1.11 -14.65
N GLY A 93 5.49 0.97 -15.84
CA GLY A 93 4.49 1.91 -16.36
C GLY A 93 3.23 1.98 -15.49
N VAL A 94 2.75 0.83 -15.01
CA VAL A 94 1.61 0.78 -14.08
C VAL A 94 1.97 1.37 -12.72
N ALA A 95 3.13 1.03 -12.16
CA ALA A 95 3.58 1.58 -10.89
C ALA A 95 3.75 3.10 -10.96
N ASP A 96 4.34 3.63 -12.04
CA ASP A 96 4.49 5.08 -12.27
C ASP A 96 3.13 5.79 -12.27
N GLU A 97 2.13 5.22 -12.96
CA GLU A 97 0.78 5.78 -12.97
C GLU A 97 0.16 5.75 -11.57
N LEU A 98 0.22 4.61 -10.87
CA LEU A 98 -0.38 4.44 -9.55
C LEU A 98 0.26 5.35 -8.49
N LEU A 99 1.59 5.45 -8.45
CA LEU A 99 2.33 6.28 -7.51
C LEU A 99 2.07 7.78 -7.70
N ASN A 100 1.91 8.23 -8.95
CA ASN A 100 1.91 9.67 -9.25
C ASN A 100 0.52 10.25 -9.52
N ARG A 101 -0.49 9.41 -9.80
CA ARG A 101 -1.78 9.91 -10.32
C ARG A 101 -3.02 9.36 -9.65
N TRP A 102 -2.88 8.39 -8.75
CA TRP A 102 -4.01 7.69 -8.16
C TRP A 102 -3.88 7.59 -6.64
N ASP A 103 -4.97 7.92 -5.94
CA ASP A 103 -5.06 7.68 -4.51
C ASP A 103 -5.62 6.28 -4.25
N LEU A 104 -5.12 5.61 -3.24
CA LEU A 104 -5.61 4.37 -2.68
C LEU A 104 -6.69 4.67 -1.62
N LEU A 105 -7.94 4.26 -1.86
CA LEU A 105 -9.00 4.30 -0.83
C LEU A 105 -9.01 3.06 0.08
N ILE A 106 -8.76 3.27 1.37
CA ILE A 106 -8.82 2.27 2.44
C ILE A 106 -9.95 2.64 3.39
N SER A 107 -11.00 1.82 3.49
CA SER A 107 -12.18 2.12 4.32
C SER A 107 -12.79 3.52 4.04
N GLY A 108 -12.81 3.91 2.75
CA GLY A 108 -13.26 5.23 2.32
C GLY A 108 -12.26 6.37 2.52
N GLN A 109 -11.11 6.14 3.16
CA GLN A 109 -10.09 7.15 3.41
C GLN A 109 -9.01 7.15 2.32
N PRO A 110 -8.70 8.30 1.68
CA PRO A 110 -7.71 8.41 0.62
C PRO A 110 -6.28 8.35 1.16
N HIS A 111 -5.42 7.65 0.43
CA HIS A 111 -3.99 7.52 0.70
C HIS A 111 -3.21 7.65 -0.60
N THR A 112 -2.09 8.35 -0.58
CA THR A 112 -1.11 8.25 -1.67
C THR A 112 -0.33 6.94 -1.53
N LEU A 113 -0.01 6.32 -2.66
CA LEU A 113 1.02 5.29 -2.72
C LEU A 113 2.38 5.98 -2.71
N VAL A 114 3.27 5.57 -1.81
CA VAL A 114 4.59 6.20 -1.64
C VAL A 114 5.69 5.29 -2.16
N GLU A 115 5.57 3.98 -1.93
CA GLU A 115 6.55 3.00 -2.36
C GLU A 115 5.84 1.71 -2.80
N MET A 116 6.30 1.18 -3.93
CA MET A 116 5.90 -0.13 -4.43
C MET A 116 7.15 -0.93 -4.84
N GLU A 117 7.09 -2.25 -4.71
CA GLU A 117 8.14 -3.16 -5.16
C GLU A 117 7.55 -4.17 -6.14
N ALA A 118 8.26 -4.40 -7.24
CA ALA A 118 7.82 -5.27 -8.32
C ALA A 118 8.65 -6.56 -8.32
N TYR A 119 7.97 -7.69 -8.44
CA TYR A 119 8.59 -9.01 -8.56
C TYR A 119 8.13 -9.68 -9.84
N VAL A 120 9.06 -10.37 -10.52
CA VAL A 120 8.75 -11.18 -11.72
C VAL A 120 9.53 -12.48 -11.68
N HIS A 121 8.82 -13.59 -11.65
CA HIS A 121 9.37 -14.90 -11.93
C HIS A 121 8.82 -15.41 -13.26
N SER A 122 9.71 -15.59 -14.22
CA SER A 122 9.42 -16.12 -15.55
C SER A 122 10.58 -16.99 -16.03
N LYS A 123 10.42 -17.63 -17.19
CA LYS A 123 11.48 -18.45 -17.80
C LYS A 123 12.79 -17.67 -18.03
N GLU A 124 12.71 -16.38 -18.31
CA GLU A 124 13.86 -15.52 -18.60
C GLU A 124 14.44 -14.85 -17.35
N HIS A 125 13.64 -14.72 -16.29
CA HIS A 125 14.05 -14.06 -15.05
C HIS A 125 13.49 -14.80 -13.84
N ALA A 126 14.36 -15.46 -13.08
CA ALA A 126 14.00 -16.17 -11.86
C ALA A 126 14.25 -15.28 -10.64
N ASP A 127 13.38 -14.30 -10.40
CA ASP A 127 13.47 -13.46 -9.20
C ASP A 127 13.26 -14.33 -7.94
N PRO A 128 14.27 -14.42 -7.04
CA PRO A 128 14.23 -15.27 -5.85
C PRO A 128 13.29 -14.76 -4.76
N TYR A 129 12.84 -13.50 -4.85
CA TYR A 129 11.95 -12.89 -3.86
C TYR A 129 10.46 -13.09 -4.19
N THR A 130 10.17 -13.59 -5.40
CA THR A 130 8.81 -13.94 -5.80
C THR A 130 8.28 -15.05 -4.89
N HIS A 131 7.15 -14.81 -4.22
CA HIS A 131 6.54 -15.78 -3.28
C HIS A 131 6.13 -17.08 -3.95
N SER A 132 5.99 -17.08 -5.27
CA SER A 132 5.82 -18.26 -6.09
C SER A 132 4.57 -19.09 -5.76
N ASP A 133 3.61 -18.45 -5.10
CA ASP A 133 2.31 -19.04 -4.79
C ASP A 133 1.32 -18.91 -5.96
N GLU A 134 0.20 -19.63 -5.87
CA GLU A 134 -0.85 -19.60 -6.90
C GLU A 134 -1.47 -18.21 -7.05
N GLY A 135 -1.52 -17.41 -5.98
CA GLY A 135 -2.06 -16.05 -6.03
C GLY A 135 -1.30 -15.18 -7.02
N GLN A 136 0.03 -15.27 -7.03
CA GLN A 136 0.88 -14.53 -7.96
C GLN A 136 0.83 -15.04 -9.41
N SER A 137 0.15 -16.16 -9.70
CA SER A 137 -0.12 -16.62 -11.07
C SER A 137 -1.40 -16.04 -11.67
N THR A 138 -2.18 -15.32 -10.86
CA THR A 138 -3.39 -14.60 -11.30
C THR A 138 -3.09 -13.13 -11.58
N CYS A 139 -4.01 -12.46 -12.26
CA CYS A 139 -3.89 -11.05 -12.60
C CYS A 139 -5.12 -10.23 -12.21
N GLY A 140 -4.91 -8.94 -11.94
CA GLY A 140 -6.00 -7.97 -11.71
C GLY A 140 -6.70 -8.11 -10.36
N VAL A 141 -6.09 -8.80 -9.39
CA VAL A 141 -6.65 -9.02 -8.05
C VAL A 141 -5.70 -8.56 -6.97
N TRP A 142 -6.29 -8.07 -5.87
CA TRP A 142 -5.56 -7.83 -4.62
C TRP A 142 -5.23 -9.14 -3.94
N TYR A 143 -3.95 -9.33 -3.62
CA TYR A 143 -3.44 -10.57 -3.06
C TYR A 143 -2.70 -10.30 -1.74
N PHE A 144 -3.32 -10.72 -0.63
CA PHE A 144 -2.61 -10.77 0.64
C PHE A 144 -1.70 -11.99 0.67
N HIS A 145 -0.47 -11.82 1.12
CA HIS A 145 0.51 -12.91 1.18
C HIS A 145 -0.02 -14.11 1.97
N LYS A 146 0.15 -15.31 1.41
CA LYS A 146 -0.23 -16.58 2.04
C LYS A 146 0.97 -17.49 2.28
N LYS A 147 0.75 -18.50 3.10
CA LYS A 147 1.60 -19.69 3.26
C LYS A 147 0.67 -20.90 3.20
N GLY A 148 0.64 -21.58 2.05
CA GLY A 148 -0.43 -22.55 1.75
C GLY A 148 -1.78 -21.83 1.71
N GLU A 149 -2.77 -22.37 2.41
CA GLU A 149 -4.13 -21.81 2.43
C GLU A 149 -4.30 -20.65 3.44
N SER A 150 -3.35 -20.48 4.36
CA SER A 150 -3.42 -19.49 5.43
C SER A 150 -2.75 -18.16 5.06
N TYR A 151 -3.33 -17.04 5.49
CA TYR A 151 -2.70 -15.73 5.35
C TYR A 151 -1.49 -15.58 6.29
N LYS A 152 -0.44 -14.92 5.81
CA LYS A 152 0.71 -14.54 6.63
C LYS A 152 0.29 -13.51 7.70
N SER A 153 0.94 -13.57 8.86
CA SER A 153 0.72 -12.66 9.99
C SER A 153 2.04 -12.06 10.48
N GLY A 154 2.00 -11.21 11.51
CA GLY A 154 3.20 -10.58 12.05
C GLY A 154 3.89 -9.65 11.04
N SER A 155 5.23 -9.71 10.96
CA SER A 155 6.05 -8.86 10.09
C SER A 155 6.15 -9.34 8.64
N VAL A 156 5.66 -10.55 8.34
CA VAL A 156 5.79 -11.19 7.01
C VAL A 156 4.54 -11.08 6.14
N LYS A 157 3.54 -10.33 6.60
CA LYS A 157 2.33 -10.02 5.81
C LYS A 157 2.60 -8.88 4.83
N GLY A 158 1.90 -8.91 3.71
CA GLY A 158 1.97 -7.91 2.65
C GLY A 158 0.75 -7.98 1.75
N LEU A 159 0.62 -6.98 0.88
CA LEU A 159 -0.47 -6.86 -0.08
C LEU A 159 0.10 -6.54 -1.46
N ASP A 160 -0.10 -7.46 -2.38
CA ASP A 160 0.29 -7.32 -3.78
C ASP A 160 -0.94 -6.94 -4.63
N LEU A 161 -0.70 -6.22 -5.72
CA LEU A 161 -1.53 -6.32 -6.90
C LEU A 161 -0.97 -7.44 -7.77
N ALA A 162 -1.71 -8.54 -7.92
CA ALA A 162 -1.26 -9.69 -8.69
C ALA A 162 -1.25 -9.39 -10.19
N CYS A 163 -0.15 -9.74 -10.85
CA CYS A 163 0.13 -9.43 -12.26
C CYS A 163 0.60 -10.66 -13.05
N GLY A 164 0.43 -11.86 -12.50
CA GLY A 164 0.90 -13.09 -13.11
C GLY A 164 0.11 -13.54 -14.33
N ALA A 165 0.61 -14.59 -14.96
CA ALA A 165 -0.08 -15.31 -16.01
C ALA A 165 0.20 -16.81 -15.84
N ALA A 166 -0.83 -17.58 -15.50
CA ALA A 166 -0.75 -19.03 -15.44
C ALA A 166 -0.28 -19.60 -16.80
N GLU A 167 -0.86 -19.07 -17.88
CA GLU A 167 -0.35 -19.28 -19.23
C GLU A 167 1.02 -18.60 -19.39
N GLY A 168 2.07 -19.40 -19.61
CA GLY A 168 3.46 -18.92 -19.65
C GLY A 168 4.22 -19.06 -18.32
N SER A 169 3.60 -19.59 -17.26
CA SER A 169 4.24 -19.83 -15.96
C SER A 169 4.89 -18.57 -15.37
N VAL A 170 4.24 -17.42 -15.54
CA VAL A 170 4.71 -16.15 -15.01
C VAL A 170 4.05 -15.89 -13.67
N ARG A 171 4.86 -15.64 -12.65
CA ARG A 171 4.40 -15.20 -11.33
C ARG A 171 4.90 -13.79 -11.09
N ALA A 172 4.00 -12.87 -10.79
CA ALA A 172 4.37 -11.47 -10.64
C ALA A 172 3.42 -10.73 -9.70
N GLY A 173 3.95 -9.71 -9.05
CA GLY A 173 3.19 -8.87 -8.14
C GLY A 173 3.80 -7.47 -8.00
N LEU A 174 2.94 -6.51 -7.70
CA LEU A 174 3.31 -5.17 -7.25
C LEU A 174 2.95 -5.05 -5.77
N LEU A 175 3.94 -5.22 -4.89
CA LEU A 175 3.80 -5.11 -3.45
C LEU A 175 3.67 -3.63 -3.05
N ILE A 176 2.65 -3.30 -2.26
CA ILE A 176 2.55 -1.99 -1.63
C ILE A 176 3.45 -1.96 -0.40
N ARG A 177 4.45 -1.07 -0.40
CA ARG A 177 5.43 -0.95 0.68
C ARG A 177 5.19 0.24 1.58
N ALA A 178 4.70 1.35 1.05
CA ALA A 178 4.38 2.50 1.85
C ALA A 178 3.17 3.27 1.31
N VAL A 179 2.39 3.83 2.25
CA VAL A 179 1.25 4.70 1.95
C VAL A 179 1.29 5.94 2.84
N SER A 180 0.79 7.06 2.36
CA SER A 180 0.57 8.24 3.19
C SER A 180 -0.87 8.70 3.12
N ALA A 181 -1.53 8.90 4.26
CA ALA A 181 -2.92 9.32 4.25
C ALA A 181 -3.07 10.77 3.80
N LEU A 182 -4.20 11.03 3.15
CA LEU A 182 -4.59 12.36 2.71
C LEU A 182 -5.73 12.88 3.60
N GLY A 183 -5.67 14.18 3.93
CA GLY A 183 -6.75 14.89 4.61
C GLY A 183 -6.40 15.40 6.02
N PRO A 184 -7.38 16.00 6.73
CA PRO A 184 -7.17 16.68 8.01
C PRO A 184 -6.81 15.75 9.17
N GLU A 185 -7.07 14.44 9.02
CA GLU A 185 -6.71 13.39 9.99
C GLU A 185 -5.21 13.00 9.89
N ALA A 186 -4.48 13.51 8.88
CA ALA A 186 -3.06 13.29 8.77
C ALA A 186 -2.35 13.91 9.99
N SER A 187 -1.66 13.08 10.77
CA SER A 187 -1.01 13.51 12.01
C SER A 187 -0.11 14.72 11.78
N PRO A 188 -0.30 15.83 12.51
CA PRO A 188 0.51 17.03 12.35
C PRO A 188 1.92 16.91 12.95
N HIS A 189 2.26 15.81 13.63
CA HIS A 189 3.52 15.64 14.37
C HIS A 189 4.42 14.53 13.83
N CYS A 190 3.89 13.70 12.94
CA CYS A 190 4.58 12.67 12.19
C CYS A 190 3.83 12.64 10.87
N GLY A 191 4.46 12.93 9.73
CA GLY A 191 3.78 12.78 8.43
C GLY A 191 3.06 11.44 8.44
N ASP A 192 1.78 11.40 8.06
CA ASP A 192 0.93 10.19 8.22
C ASP A 192 1.33 9.14 7.18
N LEU A 193 2.56 8.67 7.33
CA LEU A 193 3.31 7.80 6.46
C LEU A 193 3.41 6.45 7.18
N THR A 194 2.94 5.43 6.50
CA THR A 194 3.01 4.04 6.96
C THR A 194 4.02 3.34 6.08
N GLU A 195 5.22 3.09 6.62
CA GLU A 195 6.33 2.45 5.93
C GLU A 195 6.47 0.98 6.34
N GLY A 196 6.52 0.10 5.34
CA GLY A 196 6.68 -1.32 5.51
C GLY A 196 5.41 -2.10 5.13
N PRO A 197 5.53 -3.17 4.35
CA PRO A 197 4.38 -3.90 3.79
C PRO A 197 3.47 -4.46 4.88
N SER A 198 4.04 -4.91 6.01
CA SER A 198 3.25 -5.38 7.14
C SER A 198 2.50 -4.26 7.85
N LEU A 199 3.10 -3.09 8.01
CA LEU A 199 2.43 -1.95 8.63
C LEU A 199 1.31 -1.39 7.75
N VAL A 200 1.48 -1.44 6.42
CA VAL A 200 0.40 -1.12 5.47
C VAL A 200 -0.79 -2.05 5.68
N VAL A 201 -0.56 -3.37 5.82
CA VAL A 201 -1.63 -4.33 6.12
C VAL A 201 -2.29 -4.05 7.48
N ASP A 202 -1.51 -3.74 8.52
CA ASP A 202 -2.07 -3.37 9.83
C ASP A 202 -2.94 -2.12 9.76
N ARG A 203 -2.53 -1.13 8.96
CA ARG A 203 -3.35 0.06 8.69
C ARG A 203 -4.67 -0.33 8.02
N ILE A 204 -4.64 -1.18 7.00
CA ILE A 204 -5.85 -1.67 6.33
C ILE A 204 -6.79 -2.35 7.35
N LEU A 205 -6.27 -3.27 8.16
CA LEU A 205 -7.05 -3.97 9.17
C LEU A 205 -7.65 -3.01 10.20
N ARG A 206 -6.85 -2.10 10.74
CA ARG A 206 -7.29 -1.08 11.71
C ARG A 206 -8.40 -0.20 11.16
N LEU A 207 -8.25 0.33 9.94
CA LEU A 207 -9.25 1.21 9.31
C LEU A 207 -10.55 0.49 8.97
N ASN A 208 -10.51 -0.83 8.75
CA ASN A 208 -11.70 -1.66 8.54
C ASN A 208 -12.26 -2.26 9.83
N GLY A 209 -11.65 -2.00 11.00
CA GLY A 209 -12.06 -2.58 12.28
C GLY A 209 -11.90 -4.11 12.34
N GLN A 210 -10.97 -4.67 11.57
CA GLN A 210 -10.80 -6.12 11.43
C GLN A 210 -9.59 -6.63 12.24
N PRO A 211 -9.72 -7.76 12.95
CA PRO A 211 -8.63 -8.31 13.77
C PRO A 211 -7.60 -9.10 12.96
N SER A 212 -7.93 -9.51 11.73
CA SER A 212 -7.05 -10.32 10.88
C SER A 212 -7.42 -10.20 9.41
N ILE A 213 -6.49 -10.59 8.53
CA ILE A 213 -6.73 -10.70 7.08
C ILE A 213 -7.88 -11.67 6.81
N ALA A 214 -7.91 -12.82 7.50
CA ALA A 214 -8.98 -13.81 7.33
C ALA A 214 -10.36 -13.22 7.66
N ALA A 215 -10.49 -12.46 8.76
CA ALA A 215 -11.73 -11.79 9.12
C ALA A 215 -12.13 -10.71 8.08
N LEU A 216 -11.17 -9.90 7.63
CA LEU A 216 -11.39 -8.92 6.57
C LEU A 216 -11.88 -9.57 5.27
N VAL A 217 -11.30 -10.71 4.89
CA VAL A 217 -11.68 -11.43 3.67
C VAL A 217 -13.04 -12.12 3.81
N ALA A 218 -13.35 -12.69 4.96
CA ALA A 218 -14.62 -13.39 5.21
C ALA A 218 -15.81 -12.43 5.32
N GLY A 219 -15.60 -11.20 5.77
CA GLY A 219 -16.64 -10.16 5.86
C GLY A 219 -17.03 -9.53 4.53
N ARG A 220 -16.63 -10.10 3.39
CA ARG A 220 -17.03 -9.62 2.06
C ARG A 220 -18.44 -10.15 1.73
N PRO A 221 -19.38 -9.30 1.27
CA PRO A 221 -20.61 -9.77 0.64
C PRO A 221 -20.33 -10.48 -0.69
#